data_AF-A0A7W1PXH9-F1
#
_entry.id   AF-A0A7W1PXH9-F1
#
_cell.length_a   1.000
_cell.length_b   1.000
_cell.length_c   1.000
_cell.angle_alpha   90.00
_cell.angle_beta   90.00
_cell.angle_gamma   90.00
#
_symmetry.space_group_name_H-M   'P 1'
#
loop_
_entity.id
_entity.type
_entity.pdbx_description
1 polymer ?
#
loop_
_entity_poly.entity_id
_entity_poly.type
_entity_poly.pdbx_seq_one_letter_code
_entity_poly.pdbx_strand_id
1 'polypeptide(L)'
;MTEQTTINFYEKRDFGQKVNLTFSFIRLTYRSLFRNLLLFAAPIFVLSGVLGAVNQLDGMASFSGNVMFTLLITYFLYAVGTVFSAIIAGKHILIYQKEGRIDISTEEMMTFFKNDFFKIFITSFIYYLIILVGSVLLFIPGIYLAIALSLCMMIRILNPEAELSFSFKESMRLIKGNWWASFGFYFIIGIISYVFALVFMIPYLASLAFIGITSPAGVANEGFRFLVILTSAIGQLGYAFTTCIPFVGISIYYYSLREQKDDVNMQLQINEIGNIAEVKTSNEGSY
;
A
#
# COMPACT_ATOMS: atom_id res chain seq x y z
N MET A 1 21.58 -9.91 -24.33
CA MET A 1 21.93 -9.84 -22.90
C MET A 1 21.65 -8.42 -22.45
N THR A 2 20.44 -8.15 -21.98
CA THR A 2 20.11 -6.84 -21.39
C THR A 2 20.58 -6.86 -19.95
N GLU A 3 21.52 -5.97 -19.59
CA GLU A 3 21.91 -5.71 -18.21
C GLU A 3 20.64 -5.53 -17.37
N GLN A 4 20.35 -6.52 -16.51
CA GLN A 4 19.36 -6.33 -15.46
C GLN A 4 19.99 -5.37 -14.46
N THR A 5 19.65 -4.09 -14.54
CA THR A 5 19.91 -3.14 -13.45
C THR A 5 19.31 -3.72 -12.17
N THR A 6 20.17 -4.29 -11.32
CA THR A 6 19.82 -4.79 -10.00
C THR A 6 19.48 -3.59 -9.13
N ILE A 7 18.24 -3.49 -8.68
CA ILE A 7 17.81 -2.42 -7.79
C ILE A 7 18.34 -2.74 -6.39
N ASN A 8 19.32 -1.97 -5.92
CA ASN A 8 19.78 -2.06 -4.54
C ASN A 8 18.83 -1.27 -3.62
N PHE A 9 18.05 -1.90 -2.75
CA PHE A 9 17.16 -1.16 -1.86
C PHE A 9 17.87 -0.41 -0.72
N TYR A 10 19.09 -0.82 -0.33
CA TYR A 10 19.87 -0.24 0.76
C TYR A 10 20.78 0.88 0.26
N GLU A 11 20.20 2.02 -0.07
CA GLU A 11 20.96 3.24 -0.39
C GLU A 11 20.34 4.46 0.32
N LYS A 12 21.22 5.37 0.76
CA LYS A 12 20.83 6.71 1.22
C LYS A 12 20.33 7.48 0.01
N ARG A 13 19.02 7.71 -0.03
CA ARG A 13 18.34 8.32 -1.18
C ARG A 13 17.70 9.64 -0.82
N ASP A 14 17.80 10.58 -1.74
CA ASP A 14 17.03 11.80 -1.69
C ASP A 14 15.57 11.54 -2.04
N PHE A 15 14.69 12.47 -1.66
CA PHE A 15 13.26 12.40 -1.91
C PHE A 15 12.92 12.01 -3.37
N GLY A 16 13.50 12.72 -4.34
CA GLY A 16 13.23 12.49 -5.77
C GLY A 16 13.68 11.11 -6.24
N GLN A 17 14.80 10.61 -5.72
CA GLN A 17 15.30 9.27 -6.03
C GLN A 17 14.35 8.18 -5.50
N LYS A 18 13.75 8.36 -4.32
CA LYS A 18 12.75 7.42 -3.78
C LYS A 18 11.51 7.36 -4.66
N VAL A 19 11.01 8.51 -5.10
CA VAL A 19 9.84 8.60 -6.01
C VAL A 19 10.17 7.96 -7.36
N ASN A 20 11.31 8.28 -7.96
CA ASN A 20 11.74 7.67 -9.22
C ASN A 20 11.88 6.15 -9.09
N LEU A 21 12.48 5.67 -8.00
CA LEU A 21 12.64 4.24 -7.76
C LEU A 21 11.29 3.53 -7.60
N THR A 22 10.31 4.18 -6.99
CA THR A 22 8.94 3.65 -6.86
C THR A 22 8.36 3.33 -8.24
N PHE A 23 8.44 4.29 -9.17
CA PHE A 23 7.94 4.09 -10.54
C PHE A 23 8.79 3.11 -11.35
N SER A 24 10.12 3.14 -11.19
CA SER A 24 11.01 2.17 -11.84
C SER A 24 10.71 0.74 -11.39
N PHE A 25 10.47 0.53 -10.09
CA PHE A 25 10.12 -0.78 -9.56
C PHE A 25 8.74 -1.26 -10.03
N ILE A 26 7.73 -0.37 -10.02
CA ILE A 26 6.41 -0.70 -10.57
C ILE A 26 6.52 -1.05 -12.06
N ARG A 27 7.29 -0.29 -12.84
CA ARG A 27 7.52 -0.56 -14.26
C ARG A 27 8.28 -1.88 -14.47
N LEU A 28 9.20 -2.23 -13.59
CA LEU A 28 9.94 -3.49 -13.66
C LEU A 28 9.02 -4.70 -13.39
N THR A 29 8.09 -4.58 -12.46
CA THR A 29 7.24 -5.69 -11.98
C THR A 29 5.79 -5.63 -12.50
N TYR A 30 5.46 -4.69 -13.40
CA TYR A 30 4.08 -4.33 -13.74
C TYR A 30 3.21 -5.52 -14.15
N ARG A 31 3.72 -6.47 -14.94
CA ARG A 31 2.92 -7.61 -15.42
C ARG A 31 2.39 -8.44 -14.26
N SER A 32 3.27 -8.78 -13.35
CA SER A 32 2.95 -9.63 -12.21
C SER A 32 2.13 -8.87 -11.16
N LEU A 33 2.55 -7.64 -10.88
CA LEU A 33 1.90 -6.76 -9.92
C LEU A 33 0.46 -6.43 -10.33
N PHE A 34 0.24 -5.99 -11.58
CA PHE A 34 -1.11 -5.67 -12.07
C PHE A 34 -2.00 -6.90 -12.20
N ARG A 35 -1.44 -8.05 -12.62
CA ARG A 35 -2.18 -9.33 -12.65
C ARG A 35 -2.70 -9.69 -11.26
N ASN A 36 -1.83 -9.64 -10.25
CA ASN A 36 -2.22 -9.96 -8.87
C ASN A 36 -3.19 -8.93 -8.28
N LEU A 37 -3.03 -7.63 -8.58
CA LEU A 37 -4.01 -6.60 -8.18
C LEU A 37 -5.38 -6.84 -8.82
N LEU A 38 -5.42 -7.12 -10.13
CA LEU A 38 -6.66 -7.36 -10.86
C LEU A 38 -7.40 -8.60 -10.34
N LEU A 39 -6.67 -9.65 -9.98
CA LEU A 39 -7.29 -10.90 -9.52
C LEU A 39 -7.76 -10.84 -8.07
N PHE A 40 -7.04 -10.13 -7.20
CA PHE A 40 -7.28 -10.19 -5.76
C PHE A 40 -7.80 -8.90 -5.14
N ALA A 41 -7.20 -7.75 -5.44
CA ALA A 41 -7.59 -6.48 -4.83
C ALA A 41 -8.78 -5.84 -5.56
N ALA A 42 -8.79 -5.89 -6.90
CA ALA A 42 -9.81 -5.23 -7.71
C ALA A 42 -11.24 -5.73 -7.46
N PRO A 43 -11.54 -7.04 -7.33
CA PRO A 43 -12.90 -7.48 -7.05
C PRO A 43 -13.44 -6.91 -5.72
N ILE A 44 -12.57 -6.80 -4.71
CA ILE A 44 -12.93 -6.28 -3.39
C ILE A 44 -13.24 -4.77 -3.48
N PHE A 45 -12.39 -4.00 -4.17
CA PHE A 45 -12.63 -2.58 -4.38
C PHE A 45 -13.86 -2.31 -5.25
N VAL A 46 -14.07 -3.08 -6.31
CA VAL A 46 -15.28 -2.97 -7.16
C VAL A 46 -16.53 -3.22 -6.34
N LEU A 47 -16.56 -4.28 -5.51
CA LEU A 47 -17.68 -4.55 -4.61
C LEU A 47 -17.91 -3.39 -3.63
N SER A 48 -16.84 -2.84 -3.03
CA SER A 48 -16.92 -1.65 -2.19
C SER A 48 -17.51 -0.45 -2.96
N GLY A 49 -17.10 -0.23 -4.21
CA GLY A 49 -17.62 0.84 -5.07
C GLY A 49 -19.08 0.71 -5.44
N VAL A 50 -19.52 -0.51 -5.75
CA VAL A 50 -20.92 -0.81 -6.06
C VAL A 50 -21.78 -0.53 -4.84
N LEU A 51 -21.41 -1.04 -3.66
CA LEU A 51 -22.15 -0.78 -2.42
C LEU A 51 -22.12 0.70 -2.02
N GLY A 52 -20.98 1.37 -2.20
CA GLY A 52 -20.84 2.80 -1.96
C GLY A 52 -21.74 3.63 -2.88
N ALA A 53 -21.82 3.29 -4.16
CA ALA A 53 -22.70 3.96 -5.12
C ALA A 53 -24.17 3.75 -4.80
N VAL A 54 -24.56 2.52 -4.43
CA VAL A 54 -25.93 2.21 -3.97
C VAL A 54 -26.29 3.05 -2.75
N ASN A 55 -25.42 3.10 -1.74
CA ASN A 55 -25.63 3.95 -0.55
C ASN A 55 -25.73 5.44 -0.90
N GLN A 56 -24.92 5.92 -1.83
CA GLN A 56 -24.95 7.32 -2.26
C GLN A 56 -26.26 7.67 -2.98
N LEU A 57 -26.81 6.74 -3.77
CA LEU A 57 -28.09 6.89 -4.46
C LEU A 57 -29.29 6.76 -3.51
N ASP A 58 -29.20 5.86 -2.53
CA ASP A 58 -30.26 5.62 -1.54
C ASP A 58 -30.22 6.65 -0.38
N GLY A 59 -29.11 7.36 -0.21
CA GLY A 59 -28.77 8.07 1.03
C GLY A 59 -28.24 9.49 0.85
N MET A 60 -29.15 10.44 0.61
CA MET A 60 -29.13 11.75 1.29
C MET A 60 -30.36 11.95 2.21
N ALA A 61 -31.39 11.09 2.11
CA ALA A 61 -32.71 11.34 2.70
C ALA A 61 -33.08 10.42 3.89
N SER A 62 -32.31 9.36 4.19
CA SER A 62 -32.71 8.36 5.19
C SER A 62 -31.54 7.86 6.05
N PHE A 63 -31.43 8.35 7.29
CA PHE A 63 -30.59 7.73 8.33
C PHE A 63 -31.26 6.45 8.84
N SER A 64 -31.25 5.39 8.03
CA SER A 64 -31.78 4.07 8.40
C SER A 64 -30.66 3.13 8.87
N GLY A 65 -30.99 2.17 9.74
CA GLY A 65 -30.04 1.15 10.19
C GLY A 65 -29.45 0.31 9.04
N ASN A 66 -30.23 0.07 7.99
CA ASN A 66 -29.78 -0.66 6.80
C ASN A 66 -28.70 0.11 6.02
N VAL A 67 -28.87 1.43 5.83
CA VAL A 67 -27.85 2.28 5.17
C VAL A 67 -26.56 2.27 6.00
N MET A 68 -26.67 2.38 7.32
CA MET A 68 -25.49 2.36 8.20
C MET A 68 -24.74 1.03 8.15
N PHE A 69 -25.46 -0.09 8.13
CA PHE A 69 -24.87 -1.42 8.00
C PHE A 69 -24.13 -1.60 6.66
N THR A 70 -24.74 -1.18 5.55
CA THR A 70 -24.11 -1.26 4.21
C THR A 70 -22.89 -0.34 4.12
N LEU A 71 -22.89 0.83 4.78
CA LEU A 71 -21.72 1.69 4.88
C LEU A 71 -20.57 1.01 5.64
N LEU A 72 -20.86 0.34 6.77
CA LEU A 72 -19.85 -0.41 7.52
C LEU A 72 -19.22 -1.52 6.65
N ILE A 73 -20.04 -2.25 5.90
CA ILE A 73 -19.54 -3.26 4.94
C ILE A 73 -18.67 -2.60 3.87
N THR A 74 -19.09 -1.46 3.33
CA THR A 74 -18.36 -0.73 2.29
C THR A 74 -16.96 -0.34 2.75
N TYR A 75 -16.84 0.24 3.95
CA TYR A 75 -15.55 0.61 4.54
C TYR A 75 -14.72 -0.61 4.95
N PHE A 76 -15.35 -1.68 5.43
CA PHE A 76 -14.67 -2.93 5.73
C PHE A 76 -14.04 -3.54 4.46
N LEU A 77 -14.80 -3.64 3.37
CA LEU A 77 -14.28 -4.12 2.08
C LEU A 77 -13.14 -3.23 1.58
N TYR A 78 -13.27 -1.91 1.72
CA TYR A 78 -12.20 -0.99 1.36
C TYR A 78 -10.92 -1.25 2.17
N ALA A 79 -11.03 -1.42 3.49
CA ALA A 79 -9.92 -1.77 4.36
C ALA A 79 -9.28 -3.12 3.94
N VAL A 80 -10.08 -4.14 3.66
CA VAL A 80 -9.57 -5.43 3.15
C VAL A 80 -8.84 -5.25 1.82
N GLY A 81 -9.38 -4.50 0.86
CA GLY A 81 -8.73 -4.20 -0.42
C GLY A 81 -7.37 -3.50 -0.25
N THR A 82 -7.25 -2.57 0.71
CA THR A 82 -5.98 -1.92 1.02
C THR A 82 -4.96 -2.90 1.63
N VAL A 83 -5.40 -3.83 2.48
CA VAL A 83 -4.53 -4.89 3.03
C VAL A 83 -4.02 -5.80 1.93
N PHE A 84 -4.89 -6.19 1.00
CA PHE A 84 -4.50 -6.99 -0.15
C PHE A 84 -3.45 -6.29 -1.01
N SER A 85 -3.67 -5.00 -1.30
CA SER A 85 -2.76 -4.19 -2.11
C SER A 85 -1.39 -4.02 -1.46
N ALA A 86 -1.36 -3.82 -0.14
CA ALA A 86 -0.12 -3.73 0.63
C ALA A 86 0.67 -5.04 0.59
N ILE A 87 0.00 -6.19 0.80
CA ILE A 87 0.64 -7.52 0.73
C ILE A 87 1.22 -7.74 -0.67
N ILE A 88 0.46 -7.46 -1.73
CA ILE A 88 0.95 -7.60 -3.12
C ILE A 88 2.20 -6.74 -3.32
N ALA A 89 2.10 -5.44 -3.09
CA ALA A 89 3.23 -4.52 -3.28
C ALA A 89 4.45 -4.92 -2.45
N GLY A 90 4.24 -5.28 -1.18
CA GLY A 90 5.34 -5.60 -0.28
C GLY A 90 5.98 -6.95 -0.52
N LYS A 91 5.21 -7.98 -0.94
CA LYS A 91 5.77 -9.28 -1.33
C LYS A 91 6.56 -9.19 -2.64
N HIS A 92 6.12 -8.37 -3.60
CA HIS A 92 6.93 -8.08 -4.79
C HIS A 92 8.30 -7.52 -4.43
N ILE A 93 8.36 -6.58 -3.48
CA ILE A 93 9.64 -6.02 -3.03
C ILE A 93 10.46 -7.03 -2.24
N LEU A 94 9.83 -7.76 -1.32
CA LEU A 94 10.51 -8.77 -0.51
C LEU A 94 11.17 -9.86 -1.36
N ILE A 95 10.44 -10.40 -2.34
CA ILE A 95 10.94 -11.45 -3.23
C ILE A 95 12.01 -10.92 -4.17
N TYR A 96 11.80 -9.72 -4.74
CA TYR A 96 12.84 -9.11 -5.57
C TYR A 96 14.14 -8.92 -4.77
N GLN A 97 14.04 -8.48 -3.52
CA GLN A 97 15.24 -8.29 -2.69
C GLN A 97 15.91 -9.61 -2.29
N LYS A 98 15.13 -10.66 -1.98
CA LYS A 98 15.69 -11.95 -1.53
C LYS A 98 16.21 -12.82 -2.66
N GLU A 99 15.54 -12.80 -3.80
CA GLU A 99 15.74 -13.76 -4.90
C GLU A 99 16.09 -13.08 -6.23
N GLY A 100 16.03 -11.76 -6.34
CA GLY A 100 16.18 -11.04 -7.62
C GLY A 100 15.00 -11.24 -8.58
N ARG A 101 13.94 -11.92 -8.14
CA ARG A 101 12.82 -12.34 -8.98
C ARG A 101 11.75 -11.27 -9.08
N ILE A 102 11.30 -11.01 -10.31
CA ILE A 102 10.31 -9.97 -10.62
C ILE A 102 8.87 -10.51 -10.77
N ASP A 103 8.71 -11.80 -11.05
CA ASP A 103 7.40 -12.42 -11.28
C ASP A 103 7.00 -13.32 -10.12
N ILE A 104 5.81 -13.07 -9.58
CA ILE A 104 5.15 -13.87 -8.55
C ILE A 104 3.87 -14.47 -9.16
N SER A 105 3.76 -15.80 -9.11
CA SER A 105 2.59 -16.50 -9.62
C SER A 105 1.35 -16.22 -8.75
N THR A 106 0.17 -16.38 -9.33
CA THR A 106 -1.11 -16.21 -8.61
C THR A 106 -1.25 -17.21 -7.45
N GLU A 107 -0.73 -18.43 -7.62
CA GLU A 107 -0.75 -19.49 -6.59
C GLU A 107 0.16 -19.16 -5.41
N GLU A 108 1.35 -18.65 -5.69
CA GLU A 108 2.29 -18.20 -4.68
C GLU A 108 1.71 -17.00 -3.92
N MET A 109 1.10 -16.05 -4.64
CA MET A 109 0.41 -14.90 -4.04
C MET A 109 -0.74 -15.33 -3.11
N MET A 110 -1.54 -16.31 -3.53
CA MET A 110 -2.59 -16.91 -2.70
C MET A 110 -2.02 -17.52 -1.42
N THR A 111 -0.86 -18.17 -1.50
CA THR A 111 -0.17 -18.72 -0.33
C THR A 111 0.25 -17.62 0.64
N PHE A 112 0.77 -16.50 0.14
CA PHE A 112 1.05 -15.34 1.00
C PHE A 112 -0.20 -14.78 1.67
N PHE A 113 -1.33 -14.68 0.96
CA PHE A 113 -2.58 -14.23 1.59
C PHE A 113 -3.01 -15.17 2.71
N LYS A 114 -3.01 -16.49 2.48
CA LYS A 114 -3.38 -17.47 3.51
C LYS A 114 -2.53 -17.34 4.79
N ASN A 115 -1.23 -17.09 4.62
CA ASN A 115 -0.28 -17.07 5.73
C ASN A 115 -0.22 -15.73 6.46
N ASP A 116 -0.34 -14.62 5.72
CA ASP A 116 -0.03 -13.29 6.23
C ASP A 116 -1.26 -12.39 6.40
N PHE A 117 -2.39 -12.68 5.73
CA PHE A 117 -3.56 -11.78 5.71
C PHE A 117 -3.98 -11.37 7.12
N PHE A 118 -4.25 -12.33 8.02
CA PHE A 118 -4.69 -12.00 9.38
C PHE A 118 -3.64 -11.22 10.17
N LYS A 119 -2.36 -11.55 10.00
CA LYS A 119 -1.26 -10.84 10.69
C LYS A 119 -1.21 -9.38 10.24
N ILE A 120 -1.30 -9.12 8.93
CA ILE A 120 -1.28 -7.76 8.37
C ILE A 120 -2.58 -7.02 8.66
N PHE A 121 -3.72 -7.69 8.56
CA PHE A 121 -5.04 -7.12 8.86
C PHE A 121 -5.12 -6.66 10.31
N ILE A 122 -4.77 -7.50 11.29
CA ILE A 122 -4.75 -7.13 12.71
C ILE A 122 -3.78 -5.97 12.96
N THR A 123 -2.60 -5.99 12.32
CA THR A 123 -1.63 -4.88 12.41
C THR A 123 -2.23 -3.56 11.92
N SER A 124 -2.87 -3.58 10.76
CA SER A 124 -3.54 -2.39 10.19
C SER A 124 -4.72 -1.94 11.04
N PHE A 125 -5.51 -2.86 11.58
CA PHE A 125 -6.66 -2.56 12.43
C PHE A 125 -6.23 -1.86 13.72
N ILE A 126 -5.20 -2.38 14.40
CA ILE A 126 -4.65 -1.76 15.63
C ILE A 126 -4.03 -0.40 15.31
N TYR A 127 -3.32 -0.28 14.18
CA TYR A 127 -2.79 1.00 13.70
C TYR A 127 -3.89 2.06 13.52
N TYR A 128 -4.98 1.74 12.81
CA TYR A 128 -6.10 2.66 12.62
C TYR A 128 -6.82 2.98 13.93
N LEU A 129 -6.95 2.01 14.83
CA LEU A 129 -7.56 2.22 16.15
C LEU A 129 -6.75 3.21 16.99
N ILE A 130 -5.41 3.09 17.00
CA ILE A 130 -4.52 4.02 17.71
C ILE A 130 -4.65 5.44 17.15
N ILE A 131 -4.71 5.59 15.82
CA ILE A 131 -4.90 6.90 15.17
C ILE A 131 -6.27 7.47 15.50
N LEU A 132 -7.32 6.65 15.48
CA LEU A 132 -8.67 7.07 15.80
C LEU A 132 -8.75 7.59 17.23
N VAL A 133 -8.25 6.82 18.21
CA VAL A 133 -8.22 7.25 19.62
C VAL A 133 -7.36 8.51 19.78
N GLY A 134 -6.18 8.55 19.15
CA GLY A 134 -5.30 9.72 19.18
C GLY A 134 -5.99 10.98 18.64
N SER A 135 -6.71 10.85 17.52
CA SER A 135 -7.39 11.96 16.85
C SER A 135 -8.64 12.44 17.60
N VAL A 136 -9.37 11.52 18.25
CA VAL A 136 -10.52 11.84 19.11
C VAL A 136 -10.09 12.61 20.36
N LEU A 137 -8.95 12.25 20.95
CA LEU A 137 -8.40 12.99 22.08
C LEU A 137 -7.91 14.37 21.64
N LEU A 138 -7.05 14.43 20.61
CA LEU A 138 -6.53 15.67 20.03
C LEU A 138 -6.07 15.46 18.58
N PHE A 139 -6.45 16.36 17.69
CA PHE A 139 -6.14 16.25 16.26
C PHE A 139 -4.63 16.20 15.95
N ILE A 140 -3.82 17.03 16.62
CA ILE A 140 -2.36 17.12 16.37
C ILE A 140 -1.62 15.82 16.77
N PRO A 141 -1.81 15.26 17.99
CA PRO A 141 -1.29 13.94 18.36
C PRO A 141 -1.73 12.81 17.43
N GLY A 142 -2.96 12.84 16.92
CA GLY A 142 -3.46 11.87 15.94
C GLY A 142 -2.59 11.84 14.67
N ILE A 143 -2.31 13.02 14.09
CA ILE A 143 -1.43 13.15 12.91
C ILE A 143 -0.02 12.67 13.24
N TYR A 144 0.53 13.07 14.39
CA TYR A 144 1.87 12.63 14.79
C TYR A 144 2.00 11.11 14.84
N LEU A 145 1.03 10.43 15.47
CA LEU A 145 0.98 8.97 15.58
C LEU A 145 0.78 8.30 14.22
N ALA A 146 -0.06 8.86 13.35
CA ALA A 146 -0.29 8.33 12.01
C ALA A 146 1.02 8.27 11.21
N ILE A 147 1.81 9.33 11.26
CA ILE A 147 3.12 9.35 10.59
C ILE A 147 4.09 8.43 11.33
N ALA A 148 4.22 8.51 12.65
CA ALA A 148 5.18 7.69 13.41
C ALA A 148 4.97 6.18 13.27
N LEU A 149 3.73 5.73 13.01
CA LEU A 149 3.35 4.33 12.87
C LEU A 149 3.09 3.88 11.42
N SER A 150 3.24 4.77 10.44
CA SER A 150 2.97 4.51 9.02
C SER A 150 3.75 3.32 8.42
N LEU A 151 4.90 2.96 8.97
CA LEU A 151 5.71 1.83 8.49
C LEU A 151 5.29 0.48 9.06
N CYS A 152 4.45 0.43 10.10
CA CYS A 152 4.17 -0.81 10.84
C CYS A 152 3.74 -1.97 9.93
N MET A 153 2.80 -1.68 9.04
CA MET A 153 2.27 -2.66 8.09
C MET A 153 3.38 -3.19 7.18
N MET A 154 4.22 -2.30 6.65
CA MET A 154 5.27 -2.69 5.72
C MET A 154 6.42 -3.42 6.40
N ILE A 155 6.79 -3.00 7.62
CA ILE A 155 7.76 -3.72 8.46
C ILE A 155 7.28 -5.15 8.69
N ARG A 156 5.99 -5.36 8.96
CA ARG A 156 5.38 -6.67 9.17
C ARG A 156 5.42 -7.55 7.91
N ILE A 157 5.23 -6.97 6.72
CA ILE A 157 5.30 -7.69 5.44
C ILE A 157 6.74 -8.07 5.09
N LEU A 158 7.68 -7.14 5.27
CA LEU A 158 9.09 -7.32 4.93
C LEU A 158 9.86 -8.17 5.94
N ASN A 159 9.35 -8.28 7.17
CA ASN A 159 9.90 -9.12 8.23
C ASN A 159 8.79 -10.09 8.71
N PRO A 160 8.54 -11.18 7.97
CA PRO A 160 7.41 -12.09 8.26
C PRO A 160 7.43 -12.70 9.67
N GLU A 161 8.63 -12.89 10.22
CA GLU A 161 8.88 -13.44 11.56
C GLU A 161 8.78 -12.42 12.68
N ALA A 162 8.65 -11.12 12.37
CA ALA A 162 8.56 -10.10 13.40
C ALA A 162 7.34 -10.37 14.31
N GLU A 163 7.26 -9.70 15.43
CA GLU A 163 6.02 -9.58 16.19
C GLU A 163 5.29 -8.28 15.88
N LEU A 164 4.01 -8.21 16.27
CA LEU A 164 3.24 -6.98 16.19
C LEU A 164 3.95 -5.85 16.95
N SER A 165 4.31 -6.10 18.21
CA SER A 165 4.97 -5.12 19.09
C SER A 165 6.27 -4.58 18.49
N PHE A 166 7.06 -5.47 17.87
CA PHE A 166 8.29 -5.10 17.17
C PHE A 166 8.00 -4.12 16.03
N SER A 167 7.01 -4.40 15.18
CA SER A 167 6.71 -3.52 14.03
C SER A 167 6.33 -2.09 14.44
N PHE A 168 5.64 -1.92 15.56
CA PHE A 168 5.28 -0.59 16.10
C PHE A 168 6.50 0.15 16.65
N LYS A 169 7.29 -0.51 17.49
CA LYS A 169 8.52 0.07 18.05
C LYS A 169 9.49 0.45 16.94
N GLU A 170 9.63 -0.43 15.95
CA GLU A 170 10.54 -0.25 14.84
C GLU A 170 10.10 0.89 13.92
N SER A 171 8.80 1.03 13.64
CA SER A 171 8.27 2.18 12.89
C SER A 171 8.61 3.50 13.58
N MET A 172 8.35 3.60 14.89
CA MET A 172 8.68 4.79 15.67
C MET A 172 10.19 5.04 15.69
N ARG A 173 11.01 3.98 15.87
CA ARG A 173 12.47 4.07 15.85
C ARG A 173 12.95 4.63 14.53
N LEU A 174 12.49 4.10 13.40
CA LEU A 174 12.92 4.50 12.06
C LEU A 174 12.47 5.92 11.68
N ILE A 175 11.30 6.35 12.13
CA ILE A 175 10.79 7.70 11.82
C ILE A 175 11.35 8.77 12.76
N LYS A 176 11.75 8.43 13.99
CA LYS A 176 12.34 9.38 14.95
C LYS A 176 13.52 10.15 14.34
N GLY A 177 13.48 11.48 14.36
CA GLY A 177 14.49 12.34 13.75
C GLY A 177 14.27 12.64 12.25
N ASN A 178 13.36 11.93 11.58
CA ASN A 178 12.98 12.14 10.18
C ASN A 178 11.48 12.42 10.00
N TRP A 179 10.76 12.81 11.07
CA TRP A 179 9.29 12.89 11.06
C TRP A 179 8.73 13.79 9.95
N TRP A 180 9.27 15.00 9.78
CA TRP A 180 8.85 15.94 8.73
C TRP A 180 9.18 15.43 7.32
N ALA A 181 10.32 14.76 7.15
CA ALA A 181 10.69 14.14 5.88
C ALA A 181 9.73 12.98 5.54
N SER A 182 9.35 12.17 6.53
CA SER A 182 8.36 11.10 6.38
C SER A 182 6.98 11.66 6.04
N PHE A 183 6.52 12.68 6.77
CA PHE A 183 5.27 13.37 6.47
C PHE A 183 5.26 13.91 5.04
N GLY A 184 6.28 14.65 4.63
CA GLY A 184 6.41 15.18 3.26
C GLY A 184 6.43 14.07 2.20
N PHE A 185 7.13 12.96 2.47
CA PHE A 185 7.13 11.80 1.59
C PHE A 185 5.73 11.19 1.41
N TYR A 186 5.04 10.88 2.50
CA TYR A 186 3.69 10.31 2.43
C TYR A 186 2.67 11.26 1.82
N PHE A 187 2.81 12.56 2.10
CA PHE A 187 1.95 13.59 1.53
C PHE A 187 2.10 13.63 0.00
N ILE A 188 3.34 13.70 -0.52
CA ILE A 188 3.54 13.79 -1.96
C ILE A 188 3.22 12.48 -2.68
N ILE A 189 3.64 11.32 -2.17
CA ILE A 189 3.31 10.04 -2.81
C ILE A 189 1.79 9.78 -2.77
N GLY A 190 1.12 10.25 -1.73
CA GLY A 190 -0.34 10.25 -1.61
C GLY A 190 -1.02 11.14 -2.64
N ILE A 191 -0.54 12.40 -2.82
CA ILE A 191 -1.04 13.30 -3.86
C ILE A 191 -0.86 12.68 -5.25
N ILE A 192 0.33 12.14 -5.53
CA ILE A 192 0.60 11.47 -6.80
C ILE A 192 -0.43 10.35 -7.03
N SER A 193 -0.57 9.43 -6.07
CA SER A 193 -1.56 8.35 -6.16
C SER A 193 -2.98 8.85 -6.33
N TYR A 194 -3.35 9.92 -5.62
CA TYR A 194 -4.68 10.51 -5.69
C TYR A 194 -4.97 11.13 -7.07
N VAL A 195 -4.02 11.85 -7.67
CA VAL A 195 -4.17 12.41 -9.02
C VAL A 195 -4.35 11.31 -10.06
N PHE A 196 -3.61 10.20 -9.95
CA PHE A 196 -3.83 9.03 -10.80
C PHE A 196 -5.23 8.42 -10.58
N ALA A 197 -5.68 8.30 -9.33
CA ALA A 197 -7.01 7.77 -9.00
C ALA A 197 -8.14 8.67 -9.53
N LEU A 198 -7.96 9.99 -9.51
CA LEU A 198 -8.94 10.95 -10.03
C LEU A 198 -9.29 10.69 -11.49
N VAL A 199 -8.31 10.33 -12.33
CA VAL A 199 -8.54 10.01 -13.76
C VAL A 199 -9.62 8.95 -13.92
N PHE A 200 -9.57 7.90 -13.10
CA PHE A 200 -10.55 6.82 -13.12
C PHE A 200 -11.88 7.20 -12.46
N MET A 201 -11.87 8.18 -11.55
CA MET A 201 -13.08 8.67 -10.86
C MET A 201 -13.86 9.72 -11.68
N ILE A 202 -13.27 10.33 -12.70
CA ILE A 202 -13.96 11.35 -13.53
C ILE A 202 -15.32 10.86 -14.05
N PRO A 203 -15.47 9.65 -14.63
CA PRO A 203 -16.76 9.17 -15.10
C PRO A 203 -17.81 9.08 -13.99
N TYR A 204 -17.40 8.70 -12.78
CA TYR A 204 -18.27 8.62 -11.61
C TYR A 204 -18.69 10.01 -11.11
N LEU A 205 -17.75 10.95 -11.03
CA LEU A 205 -18.07 12.32 -10.64
C LEU A 205 -18.98 13.00 -11.67
N ALA A 206 -18.77 12.75 -12.96
CA ALA A 206 -19.62 13.26 -14.03
C ALA A 206 -21.04 12.68 -13.96
N SER A 207 -21.19 11.38 -13.67
CA SER A 207 -22.51 10.75 -13.54
C SER A 207 -23.29 11.28 -12.33
N LEU A 208 -22.60 11.54 -11.20
CA LEU A 208 -23.20 12.21 -10.04
C LEU A 208 -23.60 13.67 -10.31
N ALA A 209 -22.71 14.45 -10.93
CA ALA A 209 -22.98 15.85 -11.25
C ALA A 209 -24.20 15.99 -12.18
N PHE A 210 -24.33 15.07 -13.15
CA PHE A 210 -25.47 15.03 -14.05
C PHE A 210 -26.79 14.84 -13.28
N ILE A 211 -26.86 13.91 -12.34
CA ILE A 211 -28.05 13.70 -11.48
C ILE A 211 -28.41 14.97 -10.71
N GLY A 212 -27.41 15.63 -10.13
CA GLY A 212 -27.62 16.87 -9.36
C GLY A 212 -28.23 18.00 -10.20
N ILE A 213 -28.02 17.99 -11.52
CA ILE A 213 -28.55 18.99 -12.45
C ILE A 213 -29.93 18.57 -13.00
N THR A 214 -30.10 17.29 -13.37
CA THR A 214 -31.30 16.83 -14.09
C THR A 214 -32.43 16.32 -13.22
N SER A 215 -32.15 15.99 -11.96
CA SER A 215 -33.14 15.47 -11.01
C SER A 215 -33.17 16.33 -9.74
N PRO A 216 -33.89 17.46 -9.72
CA PRO A 216 -33.96 18.36 -8.55
C PRO A 216 -34.50 17.69 -7.27
N ALA A 217 -35.27 16.61 -7.41
CA ALA A 217 -35.75 15.78 -6.30
C ALA A 217 -34.72 14.73 -5.82
N GLY A 218 -33.55 14.63 -6.44
CA GLY A 218 -32.50 13.65 -6.14
C GLY A 218 -32.81 12.21 -6.57
N VAL A 219 -33.97 11.96 -7.19
CA VAL A 219 -34.38 10.62 -7.61
C VAL A 219 -33.86 10.34 -9.03
N ALA A 220 -32.87 9.44 -9.12
CA ALA A 220 -32.37 8.96 -10.40
C ALA A 220 -33.29 7.86 -10.96
N ASN A 221 -33.62 7.95 -12.25
CA ASN A 221 -34.19 6.83 -13.02
C ASN A 221 -33.22 5.63 -12.97
N GLU A 222 -33.76 4.40 -12.97
CA GLU A 222 -33.01 3.13 -13.04
C GLU A 222 -31.83 3.12 -14.04
N GLY A 223 -31.99 3.67 -15.24
CA GLY A 223 -30.90 3.78 -16.21
C GLY A 223 -29.73 4.65 -15.72
N PHE A 224 -30.02 5.73 -15.01
CA PHE A 224 -29.00 6.58 -14.38
C PHE A 224 -28.39 5.93 -13.14
N ARG A 225 -29.19 5.23 -12.33
CA ARG A 225 -28.68 4.45 -11.20
C ARG A 225 -27.65 3.43 -11.67
N PHE A 226 -27.96 2.70 -12.73
CA PHE A 226 -27.04 1.77 -13.37
C PHE A 226 -25.75 2.46 -13.84
N LEU A 227 -25.86 3.62 -14.51
CA LEU A 227 -24.70 4.39 -14.96
C LEU A 227 -23.78 4.80 -13.80
N VAL A 228 -24.33 5.28 -12.67
CA VAL A 228 -23.55 5.66 -11.48
C VAL A 228 -22.83 4.45 -10.88
N ILE A 229 -23.54 3.33 -10.74
CA ILE A 229 -22.95 2.09 -10.20
C ILE A 229 -21.83 1.59 -11.12
N LEU A 230 -22.06 1.56 -12.43
CA LEU A 230 -21.06 1.14 -13.43
C LEU A 230 -19.83 2.05 -13.40
N THR A 231 -20.02 3.37 -13.40
CA THR A 231 -18.91 4.33 -13.37
C THR A 231 -18.15 4.31 -12.03
N SER A 232 -18.83 4.08 -10.91
CA SER A 232 -18.20 3.83 -9.61
C SER A 232 -17.34 2.56 -9.63
N ALA A 233 -17.87 1.45 -10.18
CA ALA A 233 -17.12 0.21 -10.30
C ALA A 233 -15.85 0.38 -11.15
N ILE A 234 -15.93 1.12 -12.27
CA ILE A 234 -14.76 1.47 -13.10
C ILE A 234 -13.78 2.34 -12.31
N GLY A 235 -14.27 3.32 -11.56
CA GLY A 235 -13.45 4.17 -10.70
C GLY A 235 -12.66 3.37 -9.66
N GLN A 236 -13.31 2.40 -9.00
CA GLN A 236 -12.67 1.55 -8.01
C GLN A 236 -11.73 0.50 -8.61
N LEU A 237 -12.01 0.02 -9.81
CA LEU A 237 -11.06 -0.81 -10.56
C LEU A 237 -9.77 -0.01 -10.83
N GLY A 238 -9.90 1.24 -11.25
CA GLY A 238 -8.77 2.16 -11.39
C GLY A 238 -8.03 2.40 -10.07
N TYR A 239 -8.78 2.64 -9.00
CA TYR A 239 -8.23 2.82 -7.66
C TYR A 239 -7.35 1.62 -7.23
N ALA A 240 -7.80 0.39 -7.49
CA ALA A 240 -7.06 -0.84 -7.20
C ALA A 240 -5.67 -0.88 -7.87
N PHE A 241 -5.50 -0.24 -9.02
CA PHE A 241 -4.19 -0.13 -9.67
C PHE A 241 -3.32 0.97 -9.07
N THR A 242 -3.93 2.11 -8.71
CA THR A 242 -3.19 3.27 -8.18
C THR A 242 -2.72 3.07 -6.74
N THR A 243 -3.46 2.29 -5.94
CA THR A 243 -3.16 2.08 -4.52
C THR A 243 -1.82 1.37 -4.27
N CYS A 244 -1.25 0.68 -5.27
CA CYS A 244 0.09 0.09 -5.14
C CYS A 244 1.22 1.14 -5.07
N ILE A 245 1.02 2.33 -5.64
CA ILE A 245 2.03 3.41 -5.70
C ILE A 245 2.50 3.79 -4.29
N PRO A 246 1.61 4.18 -3.35
CA PRO A 246 2.04 4.52 -2.00
C PRO A 246 2.65 3.31 -1.28
N PHE A 247 2.14 2.09 -1.45
CA PHE A 247 2.71 0.92 -0.78
C PHE A 247 4.13 0.61 -1.25
N VAL A 248 4.39 0.61 -2.56
CA VAL A 248 5.77 0.47 -3.10
C VAL A 248 6.67 1.60 -2.58
N GLY A 249 6.17 2.84 -2.59
CA GLY A 249 6.93 3.99 -2.10
C GLY A 249 7.27 3.89 -0.62
N ILE A 250 6.31 3.51 0.23
CA ILE A 250 6.49 3.29 1.67
C ILE A 250 7.55 2.21 1.94
N SER A 251 7.57 1.17 1.11
CA SER A 251 8.54 0.07 1.21
C SER A 251 9.96 0.50 0.87
N ILE A 252 10.14 1.25 -0.21
CA ILE A 252 11.43 1.84 -0.58
C ILE A 252 11.88 2.82 0.50
N TYR A 253 10.94 3.61 1.03
CA TYR A 253 11.20 4.55 2.12
C TYR A 253 11.65 3.83 3.39
N TYR A 254 11.05 2.69 3.73
CA TYR A 254 11.50 1.81 4.82
C TYR A 254 12.97 1.40 4.65
N TYR A 255 13.37 0.87 3.50
CA TYR A 255 14.77 0.47 3.28
C TYR A 255 15.73 1.65 3.34
N SER A 256 15.33 2.81 2.80
CA SER A 256 16.15 4.03 2.87
C SER A 256 16.35 4.51 4.30
N LEU A 257 15.33 4.47 5.15
CA LEU A 257 15.45 4.82 6.57
C LEU A 257 16.29 3.81 7.36
N ARG A 258 16.15 2.52 7.04
CA ARG A 258 16.95 1.45 7.65
C ARG A 258 18.42 1.61 7.28
N GLU A 259 18.73 1.91 6.02
CA GLU A 259 20.09 2.20 5.58
C GLU A 259 20.68 3.45 6.27
N GLN A 260 19.88 4.51 6.44
CA GLN A 260 20.35 5.71 7.12
C GLN A 260 20.72 5.46 8.59
N LYS A 261 20.04 4.53 9.27
CA LYS A 261 20.17 4.31 10.71
C LYS A 261 21.07 3.15 11.09
N ASP A 262 21.03 2.09 10.30
CA ASP A 262 21.69 0.83 10.62
C ASP A 262 22.89 0.56 9.69
N ASP A 263 23.10 1.41 8.67
CA ASP A 263 24.23 1.34 7.71
C ASP A 263 24.42 -0.06 7.12
N VAL A 264 23.29 -0.67 6.77
CA VAL A 264 23.16 -2.09 6.41
C VAL A 264 24.04 -2.44 5.22
N ASN A 265 24.15 -1.56 4.23
CA ASN A 265 24.97 -1.80 3.04
C ASN A 265 26.46 -1.97 3.40
N MET A 266 27.01 -1.18 4.32
CA MET A 266 28.40 -1.35 4.76
C MET A 266 28.61 -2.68 5.49
N GLN A 267 27.65 -3.09 6.32
CA GLN A 267 27.70 -4.39 7.00
C GLN A 267 27.67 -5.56 6.00
N LEU A 268 26.83 -5.48 4.97
CA LEU A 268 26.77 -6.47 3.90
C LEU A 268 28.10 -6.56 3.15
N GLN A 269 28.69 -5.42 2.78
CA GLN A 269 29.99 -5.36 2.10
C GLN A 269 31.12 -5.93 2.96
N ILE A 270 31.15 -5.62 4.26
CA ILE A 270 32.15 -6.18 5.20
C ILE A 270 32.01 -7.69 5.30
N ASN A 271 30.78 -8.21 5.42
CA ASN A 271 30.54 -9.65 5.47
C ASN A 271 30.93 -10.36 4.18
N GLU A 272 30.68 -9.75 3.01
CA GLU A 272 31.13 -10.28 1.72
C GLU A 272 32.67 -10.34 1.65
N ILE A 273 33.38 -9.28 2.09
CA ILE A 273 34.85 -9.27 2.16
C ILE A 273 35.35 -10.34 3.14
N GLY A 274 34.72 -10.47 4.30
CA GLY A 274 35.04 -11.49 5.31
C GLY A 274 34.91 -12.90 4.77
N ASN A 275 33.79 -13.22 4.10
CA ASN A 275 33.58 -14.52 3.48
C ASN A 275 34.60 -14.81 2.36
N ILE A 276 34.96 -13.82 1.54
CA ILE A 276 35.99 -13.98 0.51
C ILE A 276 37.37 -14.28 1.14
N ALA A 277 37.70 -13.65 2.26
CA ALA A 277 38.94 -13.89 2.98
C ALA A 277 38.98 -15.31 3.58
N GLU A 278 37.87 -15.77 4.17
CA GLU A 278 37.74 -17.10 4.77
C GLU A 278 37.90 -18.21 3.72
N VAL A 279 37.26 -18.06 2.54
CA VAL A 279 37.38 -19.00 1.40
C VAL A 279 38.82 -19.05 0.84
N LYS A 280 39.55 -17.93 0.84
CA LYS A 280 40.96 -17.93 0.42
C LYS A 280 41.84 -18.67 1.42
N THR A 281 41.64 -18.46 2.72
CA THR A 281 42.43 -19.13 3.77
C THR A 281 42.17 -20.64 3.85
N SER A 282 40.94 -21.11 3.55
CA SER A 282 40.65 -22.55 3.51
C SER A 282 41.30 -23.27 2.32
N ASN A 283 41.50 -22.58 1.20
CA ASN A 283 42.16 -23.15 0.02
C ASN A 283 43.70 -23.19 0.14
N GLU A 284 44.29 -22.37 1.00
CA GLU A 284 45.74 -22.36 1.24
C GLU A 284 46.20 -23.40 2.28
N GLY A 285 45.28 -23.97 3.09
CA GLY A 285 45.59 -24.98 4.11
C GLY A 285 45.55 -26.44 3.64
N SER A 286 45.41 -26.70 2.33
CA SER A 286 45.23 -28.05 1.76
C SER A 286 46.44 -28.57 0.94
N TYR A 287 47.65 -28.19 1.32
CA TYR A 287 48.91 -28.69 0.73
C TYR A 287 49.80 -29.36 1.76
#